data_AF-A0A521X4V8-F1
#
_entry.id   AF-A0A521X4V8-F1
#
_cell.length_a   1.000
_cell.length_b   1.000
_cell.length_c   1.000
_cell.angle_alpha   90.00
_cell.angle_beta   90.00
_cell.angle_gamma   90.00
#
_symmetry.space_group_name_H-M   'P 1'
#
loop_
_entity.id
_entity.type
_entity.pdbx_description
1 polymer ?
#
loop_
_entity_poly.entity_id
_entity_poly.type
_entity_poly.pdbx_seq_one_letter_code
_entity_poly.pdbx_strand_id
1 'polypeptide(L)'
;MQRSDIPQNIVYLLIYTFLVWSAFYAIIKALSSLNKEQAQTHTNLSSIQAWWFRLLAPTGLVYGLIVLTLVYLSLKYNVYEDQSKTISMLTKNIDFLEKENQNLKTVSIDTLHEQSFNVIFKMPASQPIFGGKVLLTYTYSYFKFDGLVGISKLYDGPYNKIEIENDYPMKVFLKLHDASIWGVNIFKDERSYLVFNFYRITPTQ
;
A
#
# COMPACT_ATOMS: atom_id res chain seq x y z
N MET A 1 -10.15 -15.29 23.37
CA MET A 1 -11.23 -15.29 22.35
C MET A 1 -11.03 -14.09 21.45
N GLN A 2 -10.42 -14.29 20.28
CA GLN A 2 -10.22 -13.24 19.27
C GLN A 2 -11.49 -13.16 18.43
N ARG A 3 -12.21 -12.05 18.49
CA ARG A 3 -13.35 -11.77 17.61
C ARG A 3 -12.78 -11.54 16.22
N SER A 4 -13.02 -12.44 15.28
CA SER A 4 -12.63 -12.21 13.89
C SER A 4 -13.55 -11.13 13.33
N ASP A 5 -13.05 -9.90 13.30
CA ASP A 5 -13.76 -8.81 12.66
C ASP A 5 -13.79 -9.09 11.15
N ILE A 6 -14.96 -9.50 10.65
CA ILE A 6 -15.18 -9.68 9.22
C ILE A 6 -14.96 -8.32 8.57
N PRO A 7 -14.05 -8.21 7.58
CA PRO A 7 -13.76 -6.92 6.96
C PRO A 7 -15.05 -6.37 6.33
N GLN A 8 -15.34 -5.09 6.59
CA GLN A 8 -16.59 -4.43 6.20
C GLN A 8 -16.91 -4.60 4.70
N ASN A 9 -15.88 -4.68 3.85
CA ASN A 9 -16.00 -4.92 2.42
C ASN A 9 -16.70 -6.25 2.07
N ILE A 10 -16.47 -7.31 2.86
CA ILE A 10 -17.13 -8.62 2.66
C ILE A 10 -18.63 -8.52 3.01
N VAL A 11 -18.97 -7.77 4.06
CA VAL A 11 -20.36 -7.53 4.46
C VAL A 11 -21.11 -6.77 3.36
N TYR A 12 -20.51 -5.71 2.82
CA TYR A 12 -21.09 -4.97 1.70
C TYR A 12 -21.24 -5.82 0.44
N LEU A 13 -20.25 -6.64 0.11
CA LEU A 13 -20.32 -7.57 -1.02
C LEU A 13 -21.51 -8.53 -0.90
N LEU A 14 -21.72 -9.12 0.28
CA LEU A 14 -22.85 -10.03 0.52
C LEU A 14 -24.21 -9.32 0.39
N ILE A 15 -24.32 -8.10 0.95
CA ILE A 15 -25.54 -7.28 0.85
C ILE A 15 -25.83 -6.91 -0.61
N TYR A 16 -24.84 -6.45 -1.38
CA TYR A 16 -25.05 -6.11 -2.79
C TYR A 16 -25.43 -7.32 -3.62
N THR A 17 -24.79 -8.46 -3.39
CA THR A 17 -25.10 -9.71 -4.10
C THR A 17 -26.54 -10.14 -3.82
N PHE A 18 -26.98 -10.08 -2.55
CA PHE A 18 -28.35 -10.37 -2.16
C PHE A 18 -29.36 -9.41 -2.82
N LEU A 19 -29.07 -8.10 -2.83
CA LEU A 19 -29.94 -7.09 -3.44
C LEU A 19 -30.08 -7.30 -4.95
N VAL A 20 -28.99 -7.58 -5.67
CA VAL A 20 -29.02 -7.86 -7.11
C VAL A 20 -29.86 -9.10 -7.41
N TRP A 21 -29.66 -10.19 -6.66
CA TRP A 21 -30.45 -11.41 -6.81
C TRP A 21 -31.93 -11.20 -6.53
N SER A 22 -32.25 -10.45 -5.47
CA SER A 22 -33.65 -10.13 -5.12
C SER A 22 -34.33 -9.27 -6.18
N ALA A 23 -33.62 -8.31 -6.77
CA ALA A 23 -34.11 -7.48 -7.87
C ALA A 23 -34.33 -8.31 -9.14
N PHE A 24 -33.39 -9.19 -9.48
CA PHE A 24 -33.51 -10.08 -10.65
C PHE A 24 -34.71 -11.03 -10.49
N TYR A 25 -34.88 -11.60 -9.31
CA TYR A 25 -36.04 -12.43 -8.98
C TYR A 25 -37.36 -11.67 -9.09
N ALA A 26 -37.43 -10.44 -8.58
CA ALA A 26 -38.62 -9.59 -8.67
C ALA A 26 -38.96 -9.24 -10.13
N ILE A 27 -37.94 -8.95 -10.95
CA ILE A 27 -38.09 -8.68 -12.39
C ILE A 27 -38.61 -9.92 -13.12
N ILE A 28 -37.98 -11.09 -12.94
CA ILE A 28 -38.42 -12.34 -13.58
C ILE A 28 -39.86 -12.69 -13.18
N LYS A 29 -40.19 -12.56 -11.89
CA LYS A 29 -41.53 -12.84 -11.38
C LYS A 29 -42.57 -11.88 -11.96
N ALA A 30 -42.25 -10.59 -12.10
CA ALA A 30 -43.10 -9.58 -12.73
C ALA A 30 -43.28 -9.81 -14.25
N LEU A 31 -42.23 -10.22 -14.96
CA LEU A 31 -42.30 -10.61 -16.38
C LEU A 31 -43.13 -11.89 -16.57
N SER A 32 -42.99 -12.87 -15.68
CA SER A 32 -43.78 -14.10 -15.69
C SER A 32 -45.26 -13.84 -15.39
N SER A 33 -45.58 -12.88 -14.52
CA SER A 33 -46.98 -12.47 -14.27
C SER A 33 -47.58 -11.72 -15.46
N LEU A 34 -46.81 -10.88 -16.17
CA LEU A 34 -47.28 -10.22 -17.39
C LEU A 34 -47.62 -11.22 -18.51
N ASN A 35 -46.79 -12.26 -18.69
CA ASN A 35 -47.08 -13.34 -19.64
C ASN A 35 -48.32 -14.16 -19.26
N LYS A 36 -48.72 -14.16 -17.98
CA LYS A 36 -49.94 -14.85 -17.50
C LYS A 36 -51.16 -13.93 -17.51
N GLU A 37 -51.01 -12.63 -17.28
CA GLU A 37 -52.11 -11.64 -17.30
C GLU A 37 -52.70 -11.43 -18.70
N GLN A 38 -51.95 -11.72 -19.77
CA GLN A 38 -52.51 -11.71 -21.13
C GLN A 38 -53.52 -12.86 -21.38
N ALA A 39 -53.61 -13.84 -20.47
CA ALA A 39 -54.59 -14.92 -20.49
C ALA A 39 -55.76 -14.71 -19.52
N GLN A 40 -55.74 -13.67 -18.68
CA GLN A 40 -56.81 -13.39 -17.70
C GLN A 40 -57.06 -11.88 -17.61
N THR A 41 -57.68 -11.33 -18.64
CA THR A 41 -58.40 -10.06 -18.52
C THR A 41 -59.43 -10.21 -17.40
N HIS A 42 -59.54 -9.17 -16.55
CA HIS A 42 -60.48 -9.01 -15.43
C HIS A 42 -60.03 -9.59 -14.09
N THR A 43 -59.18 -8.87 -13.35
CA THR A 43 -59.55 -8.19 -12.08
C THR A 43 -58.30 -7.70 -11.32
N ASN A 44 -58.33 -6.45 -10.86
CA ASN A 44 -57.39 -5.77 -9.95
C ASN A 44 -56.07 -5.21 -10.52
N LEU A 45 -56.21 -4.15 -11.32
CA LEU A 45 -55.15 -3.19 -11.61
C LEU A 45 -54.79 -2.39 -10.35
N SER A 46 -53.69 -2.72 -9.66
CA SER A 46 -53.04 -1.78 -8.74
C SER A 46 -52.08 -0.90 -9.53
N SER A 47 -52.58 0.23 -10.01
CA SER A 47 -51.79 1.29 -10.64
C SER A 47 -51.07 2.12 -9.58
N ILE A 48 -49.75 1.95 -9.44
CA ILE A 48 -48.95 2.96 -8.72
C ILE A 48 -48.68 4.10 -9.69
N GLN A 49 -49.30 5.23 -9.38
CA GLN A 49 -49.27 6.47 -10.15
C GLN A 49 -48.05 7.30 -9.71
N ALA A 50 -46.88 7.04 -10.28
CA ALA A 50 -45.75 7.95 -10.16
C ALA A 50 -45.96 9.11 -11.15
N TRP A 51 -46.08 10.34 -10.64
CA TRP A 51 -46.54 11.56 -11.33
C TRP A 51 -45.81 11.92 -12.64
N TRP A 52 -44.66 11.31 -12.95
CA TRP A 52 -43.83 11.64 -14.12
C TRP A 52 -43.71 10.53 -15.18
N PHE A 53 -44.16 9.29 -14.91
CA PHE A 53 -44.08 8.18 -15.86
C PHE A 53 -45.30 7.26 -15.72
N ARG A 54 -46.21 7.31 -16.70
CA ARG A 54 -47.28 6.31 -16.86
C ARG A 54 -46.67 5.03 -17.46
N LEU A 55 -45.98 4.25 -16.63
CA LEU A 55 -45.57 2.90 -16.97
C LEU A 55 -46.58 1.92 -16.36
N LEU A 56 -47.39 1.25 -17.19
CA LEU A 56 -48.20 0.08 -16.83
C LEU A 56 -47.29 -1.14 -16.61
N ALA A 57 -46.31 -1.00 -15.73
CA ALA A 57 -45.38 -2.06 -15.37
C ALA A 57 -45.78 -2.62 -14.00
N PRO A 58 -45.75 -3.96 -13.81
CA PRO A 58 -46.00 -4.55 -12.51
C PRO A 58 -45.04 -3.96 -11.49
N THR A 59 -45.56 -3.72 -10.28
CA THR A 59 -44.84 -3.06 -9.19
C THR A 59 -43.45 -3.67 -8.93
N GLY A 60 -43.32 -5.00 -9.04
CA GLY A 60 -42.03 -5.69 -8.86
C GLY A 60 -40.94 -5.29 -9.86
N LEU A 61 -41.31 -4.89 -11.08
CA LEU A 61 -40.38 -4.43 -12.10
C LEU A 61 -39.83 -3.04 -11.77
N VAL A 62 -40.70 -2.13 -11.33
CA VAL A 62 -40.33 -0.76 -10.93
C VAL A 62 -39.38 -0.77 -9.74
N TYR A 63 -39.69 -1.57 -8.71
CA TYR A 63 -38.81 -1.71 -7.54
C TYR A 63 -37.47 -2.35 -7.91
N GLY A 64 -37.46 -3.38 -8.76
CA GLY A 64 -36.22 -4.03 -9.21
C GLY A 64 -35.29 -3.07 -9.94
N LEU A 65 -35.82 -2.22 -10.82
CA LEU A 65 -35.03 -1.22 -11.56
C LEU A 65 -34.46 -0.13 -10.63
N ILE A 66 -35.26 0.37 -9.68
CA ILE A 66 -34.80 1.40 -8.73
C ILE A 66 -33.65 0.86 -7.86
N VAL A 67 -33.77 -0.36 -7.36
CA VAL A 67 -32.73 -1.00 -6.53
C VAL A 67 -31.46 -1.23 -7.34
N LEU A 68 -31.53 -1.74 -8.57
CA LEU A 68 -30.36 -1.91 -9.44
C LEU A 68 -29.67 -0.57 -9.74
N THR A 69 -30.45 0.48 -9.99
CA THR A 69 -29.92 1.83 -10.25
C THR A 69 -29.19 2.39 -9.02
N LEU A 70 -29.75 2.21 -7.82
CA LEU A 70 -29.13 2.63 -6.57
C LEU A 70 -27.85 1.85 -6.25
N VAL A 71 -27.84 0.53 -6.46
CA VAL A 71 -26.65 -0.30 -6.29
C VAL A 71 -25.54 0.12 -7.26
N TYR A 72 -25.89 0.36 -8.54
CA TYR A 72 -24.94 0.84 -9.53
C TYR A 72 -24.34 2.21 -9.17
N LEU A 73 -25.17 3.17 -8.76
CA LEU A 73 -24.72 4.48 -8.31
C LEU A 73 -23.82 4.39 -7.07
N SER A 74 -24.20 3.57 -6.08
CA SER A 74 -23.43 3.38 -4.86
C SER A 74 -22.05 2.75 -5.14
N LEU A 75 -21.99 1.73 -6.01
CA LEU A 75 -20.73 1.11 -6.44
C LEU A 75 -19.86 2.12 -7.21
N LYS A 76 -20.44 2.90 -8.11
CA LYS A 76 -19.71 3.89 -8.91
C LYS A 76 -19.15 5.04 -8.06
N TYR A 77 -19.88 5.52 -7.06
CA TYR A 77 -19.39 6.61 -6.21
C TYR A 77 -18.40 6.13 -5.15
N ASN A 78 -18.72 5.06 -4.40
CA ASN A 78 -17.89 4.65 -3.26
C ASN A 78 -16.61 3.90 -3.66
N VAL A 79 -16.62 3.11 -4.75
CA VAL A 79 -15.45 2.32 -5.15
C VAL A 79 -14.51 3.12 -6.04
N TYR A 80 -15.03 3.97 -6.93
CA TYR A 80 -14.22 4.67 -7.93
C TYR A 80 -13.50 5.90 -7.36
N GLU A 81 -14.13 6.63 -6.43
CA GLU A 81 -13.50 7.82 -5.83
C GLU A 81 -12.36 7.43 -4.88
N ASP A 82 -12.57 6.42 -4.04
CA ASP A 82 -11.60 5.96 -3.04
C ASP A 82 -10.41 5.22 -3.68
N GLN A 83 -10.67 4.41 -4.71
CA GLN A 83 -9.61 3.77 -5.48
C GLN A 83 -8.80 4.77 -6.30
N SER A 84 -9.41 5.81 -6.88
CA SER A 84 -8.64 6.81 -7.65
C SER A 84 -7.71 7.63 -6.77
N LYS A 85 -8.14 8.00 -5.56
CA LYS A 85 -7.27 8.70 -4.59
C LYS A 85 -6.10 7.83 -4.17
N THR A 86 -6.38 6.57 -3.83
CA THR A 86 -5.37 5.59 -3.45
C THR A 86 -4.37 5.35 -4.58
N ILE A 87 -4.85 5.08 -5.80
CA ILE A 87 -4.01 4.88 -6.99
C ILE A 87 -3.19 6.14 -7.27
N SER A 88 -3.77 7.34 -7.21
CA SER A 88 -3.02 8.58 -7.44
C SER A 88 -1.91 8.83 -6.42
N MET A 89 -2.13 8.47 -5.15
CA MET A 89 -1.09 8.56 -4.11
C MET A 89 0.00 7.51 -4.32
N LEU A 90 -0.37 6.28 -4.64
CA LEU A 90 0.58 5.21 -4.93
C LEU A 90 1.42 5.50 -6.17
N THR A 91 0.82 6.00 -7.25
CA THR A 91 1.54 6.42 -8.45
C THR A 91 2.52 7.54 -8.14
N LYS A 92 2.11 8.57 -7.38
CA LYS A 92 3.04 9.64 -6.95
C LYS A 92 4.20 9.12 -6.11
N ASN A 93 3.95 8.15 -5.22
CA ASN A 93 5.00 7.54 -4.40
C ASN A 93 5.96 6.70 -5.26
N ILE A 94 5.46 5.96 -6.26
CA ILE A 94 6.30 5.21 -7.20
C ILE A 94 7.16 6.17 -8.02
N ASP A 95 6.58 7.22 -8.59
CA ASP A 95 7.33 8.23 -9.38
C ASP A 95 8.41 8.92 -8.53
N PHE A 96 8.08 9.25 -7.28
CA PHE A 96 9.04 9.83 -6.33
C PHE A 96 10.20 8.87 -6.04
N LEU A 97 9.89 7.61 -5.72
CA LEU A 97 10.89 6.59 -5.43
C LEU A 97 11.73 6.22 -6.65
N GLU A 98 11.14 6.20 -7.84
CA GLU A 98 11.86 5.93 -9.08
C GLU A 98 12.81 7.08 -9.43
N LYS A 99 12.38 8.33 -9.25
CA LYS A 99 13.24 9.50 -9.39
C LYS A 99 14.37 9.51 -8.36
N GLU A 100 14.07 9.17 -7.11
CA GLU A 100 15.09 9.04 -6.05
C GLU A 100 16.09 7.92 -6.37
N ASN A 101 15.62 6.76 -6.85
CA ASN A 101 16.47 5.63 -7.22
C ASN A 101 17.32 5.94 -8.47
N GLN A 102 16.76 6.63 -9.47
CA GLN A 102 17.52 7.12 -10.61
C GLN A 102 18.59 8.13 -10.18
N ASN A 103 18.24 9.09 -9.31
CA ASN A 103 19.21 10.02 -8.74
C ASN A 103 20.36 9.26 -8.06
N LEU A 104 20.04 8.28 -7.20
CA LEU A 104 21.03 7.43 -6.52
C LEU A 104 21.90 6.61 -7.49
N LYS A 105 21.37 6.19 -8.65
CA LYS A 105 22.13 5.48 -9.69
C LYS A 105 23.01 6.40 -10.54
N THR A 106 22.58 7.64 -10.75
CA THR A 106 23.32 8.65 -11.54
C THR A 106 24.41 9.36 -10.75
N VAL A 107 24.42 9.25 -9.41
CA VAL A 107 25.57 9.65 -8.60
C VAL A 107 26.72 8.70 -8.93
N SER A 108 27.59 9.11 -9.86
CA SER A 108 28.90 8.50 -10.06
C SER A 108 29.69 8.61 -8.76
N ILE A 109 30.27 7.49 -8.35
CA ILE A 109 31.03 7.33 -7.09
C ILE A 109 32.15 8.38 -6.95
N ASP A 110 32.58 8.98 -8.06
CA ASP A 110 33.73 9.89 -8.14
C ASP A 110 33.43 11.37 -7.81
N THR A 111 32.18 11.78 -7.56
CA THR A 111 31.84 13.22 -7.34
C THR A 111 31.19 13.53 -5.99
N LEU A 112 31.29 12.64 -5.01
CA LEU A 112 30.90 12.95 -3.63
C LEU A 112 32.00 13.76 -2.94
N HIS A 113 31.81 15.08 -2.80
CA HIS A 113 32.65 15.90 -1.92
C HIS A 113 32.67 15.28 -0.52
N GLU A 114 33.83 14.69 -0.18
CA GLU A 114 33.98 13.62 0.80
C GLU A 114 33.82 14.11 2.24
N GLN A 115 32.60 14.02 2.77
CA GLN A 115 32.43 13.72 4.19
C GLN A 115 32.39 12.19 4.32
N SER A 116 33.56 11.58 4.43
CA SER A 116 33.73 10.16 4.73
C SER A 116 34.53 9.96 6.00
N PHE A 117 34.24 8.86 6.71
CA PHE A 117 35.04 8.44 7.87
C PHE A 117 34.99 6.92 8.01
N ASN A 118 36.06 6.38 8.58
CA ASN A 118 36.22 4.95 8.80
C ASN A 118 36.06 4.59 10.28
N VAL A 119 35.39 3.47 10.53
CA VAL A 119 35.30 2.85 11.86
C VAL A 119 35.80 1.42 11.76
N ILE A 120 36.78 1.07 12.59
CA ILE A 120 37.40 -0.24 12.60
C ILE A 120 37.03 -0.95 13.90
N PHE A 121 36.36 -2.10 13.78
CA PHE A 121 35.95 -2.92 14.92
C PHE A 121 36.98 -3.99 15.25
N LYS A 122 37.44 -3.98 16.49
CA LYS A 122 38.10 -5.11 17.14
C LYS A 122 37.05 -5.79 18.02
N MET A 123 36.63 -7.00 17.65
CA MET A 123 35.49 -7.69 18.27
C MET A 123 35.72 -8.03 19.75
N PRO A 124 34.65 -8.17 20.56
CA PRO A 124 33.35 -7.50 20.47
C PRO A 124 33.42 -6.11 21.11
N ALA A 125 32.82 -5.11 20.47
CA ALA A 125 32.80 -3.74 20.95
C ALA A 125 31.52 -3.02 20.52
N SER A 126 31.15 -1.97 21.26
CA SER A 126 30.16 -0.98 20.87
C SER A 126 30.86 0.35 20.68
N GLN A 127 30.56 1.07 19.60
CA GLN A 127 31.19 2.34 19.29
C GLN A 127 30.15 3.41 18.94
N PRO A 128 30.18 4.58 19.60
CA PRO A 128 29.37 5.72 19.19
C PRO A 128 29.89 6.26 17.85
N ILE A 129 28.98 6.48 16.91
CA ILE A 129 29.25 7.09 15.61
C ILE A 129 28.37 8.33 15.43
N PHE A 130 28.65 9.16 14.41
CA PHE A 130 27.93 10.41 14.15
C PHE A 130 27.85 11.35 15.36
N GLY A 131 28.96 11.49 16.10
CA GLY A 131 29.03 12.33 17.30
C GLY A 131 28.18 11.80 18.47
N GLY A 132 27.95 10.48 18.54
CA GLY A 132 27.18 9.84 19.62
C GLY A 132 25.68 9.73 19.36
N LYS A 133 25.21 10.13 18.18
CA LYS A 133 23.80 10.01 17.79
C LYS A 133 23.38 8.57 17.49
N VAL A 134 24.31 7.74 17.04
CA VAL A 134 24.05 6.35 16.71
C VAL A 134 25.07 5.47 17.42
N LEU A 135 24.60 4.40 18.04
CA LEU A 135 25.45 3.39 18.67
C LEU A 135 25.52 2.17 17.76
N LEU A 136 26.72 1.89 17.24
CA LEU A 136 26.99 0.70 16.47
C LEU A 136 27.50 -0.40 17.39
N THR A 137 26.73 -1.48 17.50
CA THR A 137 27.07 -2.65 18.30
C THR A 137 27.36 -3.82 17.39
N TYR A 138 28.51 -4.46 17.60
CA TYR A 138 28.88 -5.67 16.89
C TYR A 138 28.76 -6.89 17.80
N THR A 139 27.95 -7.85 17.36
CA THR A 139 27.84 -9.19 17.94
C THR A 139 28.33 -10.20 16.91
N TYR A 140 28.74 -11.40 17.35
CA TYR A 140 29.27 -12.46 16.46
C TYR A 140 28.44 -12.72 15.19
N SER A 141 27.12 -12.56 15.22
CA SER A 141 26.22 -12.88 14.12
C SER A 141 25.59 -11.70 13.38
N TYR A 142 25.60 -10.48 13.94
CA TYR A 142 24.95 -9.32 13.33
C TYR A 142 25.51 -7.98 13.83
N PHE A 143 25.23 -6.94 13.07
CA PHE A 143 25.37 -5.55 13.51
C PHE A 143 24.06 -4.97 13.88
N LYS A 144 24.07 -4.15 14.92
CA LYS A 144 22.92 -3.36 15.32
C LYS A 144 23.29 -1.89 15.34
N PHE A 145 22.44 -1.08 14.73
CA PHE A 145 22.58 0.37 14.73
C PHE A 145 21.43 0.98 15.53
N ASP A 146 21.70 1.32 16.79
CA ASP A 146 20.73 1.98 17.66
C ASP A 146 20.76 3.50 17.41
N GLY A 147 19.60 4.11 17.19
CA GLY A 147 19.49 5.56 16.91
C GLY A 147 19.32 5.91 15.42
N LEU A 148 19.06 4.92 14.56
CA LEU A 148 18.67 5.14 13.16
C LEU A 148 17.16 5.09 12.96
N VAL A 149 16.68 5.74 11.91
CA VAL A 149 15.32 5.52 11.39
C VAL A 149 15.22 4.15 10.75
N GLY A 150 16.28 3.74 10.05
CA GLY A 150 16.42 2.38 9.56
C GLY A 150 17.58 2.23 8.56
N ILE A 151 17.68 1.01 8.06
CA ILE A 151 18.74 0.51 7.18
C ILE A 151 18.07 -0.08 5.94
N SER A 152 18.68 0.15 4.79
CA SER A 152 18.25 -0.43 3.52
C SER A 152 19.45 -0.96 2.72
N LYS A 153 19.28 -2.11 2.07
CA LYS A 153 20.16 -2.54 0.97
C LYS A 153 19.61 -1.92 -0.32
N LEU A 154 20.47 -1.72 -1.33
CA LEU A 154 20.09 -1.08 -2.60
C LEU A 154 18.79 -1.63 -3.24
N TYR A 155 18.46 -2.90 -3.00
CA TYR A 155 17.31 -3.59 -3.57
C TYR A 155 16.23 -4.02 -2.55
N ASP A 156 16.43 -3.80 -1.24
CA ASP A 156 15.56 -4.34 -0.17
C ASP A 156 14.32 -3.46 0.13
N GLY A 157 14.19 -2.29 -0.50
CA GLY A 157 13.04 -1.40 -0.28
C GLY A 157 13.23 -0.45 0.92
N PRO A 158 12.14 -0.06 1.63
CA PRO A 158 12.18 1.01 2.64
C PRO A 158 13.06 0.67 3.85
N TYR A 159 13.58 1.70 4.52
CA TYR A 159 14.43 1.63 5.73
C TYR A 159 13.68 1.00 6.92
N ASN A 160 13.52 -0.33 6.92
CA ASN A 160 12.72 -1.06 7.91
C ASN A 160 13.53 -1.99 8.82
N LYS A 161 14.84 -2.14 8.55
CA LYS A 161 15.76 -2.95 9.37
C LYS A 161 16.61 -2.05 10.25
N ILE A 162 16.96 -2.52 11.45
CA ILE A 162 17.97 -1.91 12.33
C ILE A 162 19.16 -2.85 12.58
N GLU A 163 19.06 -4.06 12.04
CA GLU A 163 20.05 -5.13 12.13
C GLU A 163 20.46 -5.60 10.75
N ILE A 164 21.73 -5.99 10.63
CA ILE A 164 22.27 -6.54 9.40
C ILE A 164 23.06 -7.80 9.72
N GLU A 165 22.74 -8.88 9.01
CA GLU A 165 23.48 -10.13 9.09
C GLU A 165 24.94 -9.96 8.62
N ASN A 166 25.80 -10.79 9.20
CA ASN A 166 27.24 -10.79 9.01
C ASN A 166 27.63 -11.39 7.64
N ASP A 167 27.26 -10.70 6.56
CA ASP A 167 27.53 -11.08 5.17
C ASP A 167 28.34 -9.97 4.48
N TYR A 168 29.66 -10.14 4.32
CA TYR A 168 30.55 -9.16 3.67
C TYR A 168 31.28 -9.74 2.46
N PRO A 169 31.67 -8.90 1.48
CA PRO A 169 31.50 -7.44 1.44
C PRO A 169 30.04 -7.02 1.23
N MET A 170 29.60 -6.00 1.96
CA MET A 170 28.25 -5.45 1.77
C MET A 170 28.24 -3.93 1.75
N LYS A 171 27.25 -3.41 1.04
CA LYS A 171 26.94 -1.99 0.94
C LYS A 171 25.53 -1.76 1.44
N VAL A 172 25.38 -0.88 2.42
CA VAL A 172 24.09 -0.53 3.01
C VAL A 172 23.92 0.97 3.11
N PHE A 173 22.68 1.40 3.20
CA PHE A 173 22.30 2.80 3.36
C PHE A 173 21.62 2.96 4.70
N LEU A 174 22.03 3.97 5.45
CA LEU A 174 21.53 4.32 6.76
C LEU A 174 20.75 5.64 6.65
N LYS A 175 19.53 5.66 7.18
CA LYS A 175 18.75 6.89 7.33
C LYS A 175 18.74 7.32 8.79
N LEU A 176 19.24 8.53 9.05
CA LEU A 176 19.21 9.13 10.38
C LEU A 176 17.89 9.90 10.60
N HIS A 177 17.61 10.24 11.86
CA HIS A 177 16.42 11.00 12.25
C HIS A 177 16.40 12.43 11.70
N ASP A 178 17.55 13.01 11.36
CA ASP A 178 17.66 14.32 10.70
C ASP A 178 17.44 14.24 9.18
N ALA A 179 16.89 13.12 8.70
CA ALA A 179 16.69 12.79 7.30
C ALA A 179 17.96 12.69 6.45
N SER A 180 19.15 12.76 7.06
CA SER A 180 20.40 12.51 6.32
C SER A 180 20.54 11.03 5.97
N ILE A 181 21.05 10.78 4.76
CA ILE A 181 21.32 9.44 4.25
C ILE A 181 22.83 9.26 4.14
N TRP A 182 23.31 8.17 4.70
CA TRP A 182 24.71 7.77 4.65
C TRP A 182 24.82 6.40 4.01
N GLY A 183 25.76 6.26 3.08
CA GLY A 183 26.15 4.96 2.59
C GLY A 183 27.28 4.39 3.44
N VAL A 184 27.29 3.07 3.59
CA VAL A 184 28.27 2.36 4.38
C VAL A 184 28.75 1.15 3.61
N ASN A 185 30.06 1.09 3.38
CA ASN A 185 30.72 -0.08 2.84
C ASN A 185 31.31 -0.86 4.00
N ILE A 186 30.99 -2.16 4.09
CA ILE A 186 31.41 -3.03 5.18
C ILE A 186 32.21 -4.18 4.58
N PHE A 187 33.45 -4.34 5.02
CA PHE A 187 34.38 -5.35 4.52
C PHE A 187 35.39 -5.75 5.61
N LYS A 188 36.12 -6.84 5.37
CA LYS A 188 37.25 -7.25 6.21
C LYS A 188 38.55 -6.72 5.62
N ASP A 189 39.42 -6.17 6.46
CA ASP A 189 40.79 -5.86 6.06
C ASP A 189 41.68 -7.11 6.04
N GLU A 190 42.94 -6.95 5.64
CA GLU A 190 43.94 -8.03 5.59
C GLU A 190 44.19 -8.70 6.95
N ARG A 191 43.88 -8.02 8.05
CA ARG A 191 44.02 -8.50 9.43
C ARG A 191 42.72 -9.11 9.96
N SER A 192 41.72 -9.30 9.10
CA SER A 192 40.37 -9.77 9.42
C SER A 192 39.59 -8.84 10.37
N TYR A 193 39.98 -7.56 10.49
CA TYR A 193 39.19 -6.56 11.19
C TYR A 193 38.03 -6.10 10.32
N LEU A 194 36.91 -5.81 10.96
CA LEU A 194 35.75 -5.26 10.28
C LEU A 194 35.93 -3.76 10.10
N VAL A 195 35.87 -3.33 8.85
CA VAL A 195 36.00 -1.93 8.45
C VAL A 195 34.66 -1.45 7.93
N PHE A 196 34.19 -0.35 8.51
CA PHE A 196 33.01 0.39 8.12
C PHE A 196 33.45 1.71 7.52
N ASN A 197 33.30 1.87 6.21
CA ASN A 197 33.57 3.12 5.52
C ASN A 197 32.24 3.85 5.28
N PHE A 198 32.01 4.92 6.02
CA PHE A 198 30.83 5.77 5.93
C PHE A 198 31.09 6.90 4.95
N TYR A 199 30.13 7.20 4.08
CA TYR A 199 30.16 8.35 3.17
C TYR A 199 28.78 9.01 3.09
N ARG A 200 28.76 10.34 3.13
CA ARG A 200 27.52 11.11 3.11
C ARG A 200 26.93 11.17 1.71
N ILE A 201 25.65 10.85 1.54
CA ILE A 201 24.97 11.01 0.26
C ILE A 201 24.32 12.39 0.23
N THR A 202 24.90 13.30 -0.55
CA THR A 202 24.33 14.63 -0.75
C THR A 202 23.33 14.55 -1.90
N PRO A 203 22.03 14.84 -1.67
CA PRO A 203 21.10 14.98 -2.78
C PRO A 203 21.56 16.16 -3.63
N THR A 204 21.87 15.92 -4.90
CA THR A 204 22.09 16.97 -5.88
C THR A 204 20.81 17.80 -5.99
N GLN A 205 20.93 19.10 -5.75
CA GLN A 205 19.83 20.08 -5.91
C GLN A 205 19.46 20.25 -7.38
#